data_AF-A0A3B0YY15-F1
#
_entry.id   AF-A0A3B0YY15-F1
#
_cell.length_a   1.000
_cell.length_b   1.000
_cell.length_c   1.000
_cell.angle_alpha   90.00
_cell.angle_beta   90.00
_cell.angle_gamma   90.00
#
_symmetry.space_group_name_H-M   'P 1'
#
loop_
_entity.id
_entity.type
_entity.pdbx_description
1 polymer ?
#
loop_
_entity_poly.entity_id
_entity_poly.type
_entity_poly.pdbx_seq_one_letter_code
_entity_poly.pdbx_strand_id
1 'polypeptide(L)' 'MSQSDAFKKAIELIDAANREDPNQETVEGKTCPKELLYAKRMSDMLRRYAP' A
#
# COMPACT_ATOMS: atom_id res chain seq x y z
N MET A 1 14.27 -14.37 -1.18
CA MET A 1 13.60 -15.17 -0.12
C MET A 1 12.14 -15.34 -0.49
N SER A 2 11.52 -16.50 -0.25
CA SER A 2 10.08 -16.68 -0.49
C SER A 2 9.28 -15.98 0.62
N GLN A 3 8.34 -15.12 0.26
CA GLN A 3 7.37 -14.57 1.21
C GLN A 3 6.41 -15.70 1.63
N SER A 4 6.14 -15.83 2.93
CA SER A 4 5.17 -16.82 3.42
C SER A 4 3.75 -16.46 2.99
N ASP A 5 2.86 -17.46 2.92
CA ASP A 5 1.45 -17.20 2.57
C ASP A 5 0.76 -16.35 3.64
N ALA A 6 1.15 -16.49 4.91
CA ALA A 6 0.70 -15.62 5.99
C ALA A 6 1.10 -14.16 5.76
N PHE A 7 2.32 -13.92 5.26
CA PHE A 7 2.78 -12.57 4.92
C PHE A 7 1.94 -11.96 3.79
N LYS A 8 1.73 -12.69 2.68
CA LYS A 8 0.89 -12.22 1.58
C LYS A 8 -0.52 -11.91 2.06
N LYS A 9 -1.08 -12.79 2.89
CA LYS A 9 -2.43 -12.58 3.43
C LYS A 9 -2.53 -11.35 4.31
N ALA A 10 -1.52 -11.09 5.14
CA ALA A 10 -1.47 -9.88 5.96
C ALA A 10 -1.45 -8.62 5.08
N ILE A 11 -0.61 -8.59 4.04
CA ILE A 11 -0.54 -7.46 3.10
C ILE A 11 -1.89 -7.24 2.39
N GLU A 12 -2.55 -8.30 1.91
CA GLU A 12 -3.88 -8.20 1.28
C GLU A 12 -4.93 -7.58 2.22
N LEU A 13 -4.95 -8.01 3.48
CA LEU A 13 -5.89 -7.50 4.48
C LEU A 13 -5.61 -6.04 4.84
N ILE A 14 -4.33 -5.67 4.94
CA ILE A 14 -3.91 -4.28 5.18
C ILE A 14 -4.33 -3.40 3.99
N ASP A 15 -4.06 -3.83 2.76
CA ASP A 15 -4.46 -3.07 1.56
C ASP A 15 -5.98 -2.94 1.44
N ALA A 16 -6.75 -3.94 1.87
CA ALA A 16 -8.20 -3.87 1.91
C ALA A 16 -8.68 -2.80 2.91
N ALA A 17 -8.16 -2.80 4.13
CA ALA A 17 -8.49 -1.78 5.13
C ALA A 17 -8.09 -0.37 4.66
N ASN A 18 -6.90 -0.22 4.06
CA ASN A 18 -6.43 1.06 3.54
C ASN A 18 -7.27 1.59 2.38
N ARG A 19 -7.96 0.73 1.62
CA ARG A 19 -8.91 1.17 0.57
C ARG A 19 -10.17 1.80 1.14
N GLU A 20 -10.53 1.45 2.37
CA GLU A 20 -11.71 1.97 3.07
C GLU A 20 -11.41 3.29 3.80
N ASP A 21 -10.17 3.80 3.74
CA ASP A 21 -9.80 5.08 4.34
C ASP A 21 -10.70 6.22 3.78
N PRO A 22 -11.46 6.91 4.65
CA PRO A 22 -12.33 8.01 4.22
C PRO A 22 -11.54 9.23 3.76
N ASN A 23 -10.26 9.35 4.13
CA ASN A 23 -9.40 10.44 3.68
C ASN A 23 -8.93 10.16 2.26
N GLN A 24 -9.15 11.11 1.36
CA GLN A 24 -8.81 10.99 -0.04
C GLN A 24 -7.77 12.03 -0.43
N GLU A 25 -6.87 11.67 -1.35
CA GLU A 25 -5.89 12.55 -1.97
C GLU A 25 -6.01 12.46 -3.49
N THR A 26 -5.89 13.58 -4.19
CA THR A 26 -5.87 13.59 -5.65
C THR A 26 -4.44 13.59 -6.15
N VAL A 27 -4.05 12.55 -6.88
CA VAL A 27 -2.71 12.41 -7.47
C VAL A 27 -2.88 12.13 -8.96
N GLU A 28 -2.21 12.93 -9.81
CA GLU A 28 -2.27 12.79 -11.27
C GLU A 28 -3.71 12.77 -11.82
N GLY A 29 -4.60 13.55 -11.22
CA GLY A 29 -6.02 13.61 -11.61
C GLY A 29 -6.87 12.42 -11.14
N LYS A 30 -6.33 11.52 -10.32
CA LYS A 30 -7.07 10.39 -9.72
C LYS A 30 -7.19 10.59 -8.21
N THR A 31 -8.42 10.47 -7.71
CA THR A 31 -8.70 10.44 -6.28
C THR A 31 -8.41 9.05 -5.73
N CYS A 32 -7.60 8.97 -4.68
CA CYS A 32 -7.18 7.71 -4.04
C CYS A 32 -7.26 7.83 -2.52
N PRO A 33 -7.55 6.73 -1.79
CA PRO A 33 -7.46 6.70 -0.33
C PRO A 33 -6.04 7.01 0.13
N LYS A 34 -5.90 7.91 1.10
CA LYS A 34 -4.62 8.50 1.50
C LYS A 34 -3.69 7.44 2.09
N GLU A 35 -4.19 6.61 3.00
CA GLU A 35 -3.39 5.56 3.63
C GLU A 35 -2.94 4.49 2.61
N LEU A 36 -3.80 4.15 1.64
CA LEU A 36 -3.42 3.23 0.55
C LEU A 36 -2.30 3.79 -0.33
N LEU A 37 -2.41 5.08 -0.68
CA LEU A 37 -1.40 5.78 -1.45
C LEU A 37 -0.06 5.84 -0.69
N TYR A 38 -0.11 6.13 0.61
CA TYR A 38 1.08 6.15 1.46
C TYR A 38 1.77 4.78 1.51
N ALA A 39 1.02 3.70 1.76
CA ALA A 39 1.56 2.34 1.82
C ALA A 39 2.29 1.93 0.52
N LYS A 40 1.71 2.29 -0.63
CA LYS A 40 2.35 2.09 -1.95
C LYS A 40 3.66 2.86 -2.08
N ARG A 41 3.65 4.17 -1.78
CA ARG A 41 4.86 5.02 -1.84
C ARG A 41 5.97 4.51 -0.92
N MET A 42 5.62 4.08 0.29
CA MET A 42 6.57 3.49 1.24
C MET A 42 7.17 2.19 0.70
N SER A 43 6.34 1.30 0.16
CA SER A 43 6.79 0.03 -0.42
C SER A 43 7.69 0.25 -1.65
N ASP A 44 7.39 1.25 -2.48
CA ASP A 44 8.23 1.65 -3.60
C ASP A 44 9.60 2.14 -3.12
N MET A 45 9.64 2.93 -2.06
CA MET A 45 10.90 3.40 -1.48
C MET A 45 11.73 2.24 -0.94
N LEU A 46 11.13 1.33 -0.17
CA LEU A 46 11.84 0.15 0.35
C LEU A 46 12.46 -0.67 -0.79
N ARG A 47 11.73 -0.91 -1.88
CA ARG A 47 12.26 -1.62 -3.06
C ARG A 47 13.44 -0.92 -3.75
N ARG A 48 13.53 0.40 -3.66
CA ARG A 48 14.65 1.17 -4.24
C ARG A 48 15.93 1.05 -3.40
N TYR A 49 15.80 1.03 -2.09
CA TYR A 49 16.95 1.07 -1.17
C TYR A 49 17.37 -0.31 -0.63
N ALA A 50 16.46 -1.28 -0.63
CA ALA A 50 16.67 -2.65 -0.18
C ALA A 50 15.95 -3.64 -1.12
N PRO A 51 16.51 -3.88 -2.33
CA PRO A 51 15.92 -4.77 -3.32
C PRO A 51 15.91 -6.25 -2.91
#